data_AF-A0A1B4V6Q9-F1
#
_entry.id   AF-A0A1B4V6Q9-F1
#
_cell.length_a   1.000
_cell.length_b   1.000
_cell.length_c   1.000
_cell.angle_alpha   90.00
_cell.angle_beta   90.00
_cell.angle_gamma   90.00
#
_symmetry.space_group_name_H-M   'P 1'
#
loop_
_entity.id
_entity.type
_entity.pdbx_description
1 polymer ?
#
loop_
_entity_poly.entity_id
_entity_poly.type
_entity_poly.pdbx_seq_one_letter_code
_entity_poly.pdbx_strand_id
1 'polypeptide(L)'
;MIGTPVDAGARAVAARTALRHLLAAKAAGKRLKNGDDTEALHDARVALRRLRSVLRAYASCMEDAAPKRIRRRLRALGRATAAARDTEVQFAWVAGLERKTPPEQAACGWLQTRLGVRRDAAYRAMRSNFRSELAALEKDLRPRLAKAQRADRRGVAYGAATGRFLLAHVADLETRLRSIEGAGDRVGLHRARIAGKRLRYLLEPLAEFEPATAGPLAEMKRFQDCLGQLGDAHVRTGELERAAGDVALRWAPAAVRSLVTSGSDRQADPDVLVGLFALALRTRAEVEAGYRAFRERYLDSVTWLAPLGQLARRLQEAPAVPRREPSKPAKTPARSG
;
A
#
# COMPACT_ATOMS: atom_id res chain seq x y z
N MET A 1 0.91 -14.99 29.35
CA MET A 1 1.87 -13.87 29.57
C MET A 1 1.13 -12.57 29.42
N ILE A 2 0.86 -11.87 30.53
CA ILE A 2 0.32 -10.52 30.50
C ILE A 2 1.46 -9.63 30.01
N GLY A 3 1.34 -9.09 28.80
CA GLY A 3 2.33 -8.18 28.24
C GLY A 3 2.59 -7.01 29.19
N THR A 4 3.77 -6.41 29.10
CA THR A 4 4.16 -5.28 29.96
C THR A 4 3.12 -4.14 29.85
N PRO A 5 2.98 -3.25 30.85
CA PRO A 5 2.05 -2.11 30.78
C PRO A 5 2.22 -1.26 29.50
N VAL A 6 3.44 -1.24 28.97
CA VAL A 6 3.86 -0.68 27.69
C VAL A 6 3.17 -1.34 26.49
N ASP A 7 3.05 -2.66 26.49
CA ASP A 7 2.38 -3.42 25.42
C ASP A 7 0.87 -3.18 25.41
N ALA A 8 0.26 -2.89 26.58
CA ALA A 8 -1.16 -2.62 26.69
C ALA A 8 -1.59 -1.30 26.04
N GLY A 9 -0.80 -0.22 26.20
CA GLY A 9 -1.08 1.08 25.58
C GLY A 9 -0.94 1.07 24.06
N ALA A 10 0.16 0.50 23.56
CA ALA A 10 0.39 0.30 22.12
C ALA A 10 -0.74 -0.54 21.49
N ARG A 11 -1.15 -1.62 22.18
CA ARG A 11 -2.26 -2.48 21.77
C ARG A 11 -3.59 -1.71 21.68
N ALA A 12 -3.91 -0.85 22.64
CA ALA A 12 -5.17 -0.12 22.65
C ALA A 12 -5.27 0.88 21.48
N VAL A 13 -4.17 1.58 21.15
CA VAL A 13 -4.12 2.50 20.01
C VAL A 13 -4.15 1.75 18.68
N ALA A 14 -3.39 0.66 18.56
CA ALA A 14 -3.44 -0.21 17.40
C ALA A 14 -4.85 -0.75 17.17
N ALA A 15 -5.53 -1.19 18.23
CA ALA A 15 -6.90 -1.70 18.17
C ALA A 15 -7.91 -0.62 17.77
N ARG A 16 -7.79 0.60 18.31
CA ARG A 16 -8.64 1.75 17.92
C ARG A 16 -8.48 2.09 16.43
N THR A 17 -7.24 2.20 15.96
CA THR A 17 -6.95 2.54 14.57
C THR A 17 -7.36 1.41 13.62
N ALA A 18 -7.10 0.15 13.99
CA ALA A 18 -7.60 -1.01 13.25
C ALA A 18 -9.13 -1.02 13.18
N LEU A 19 -9.82 -0.69 14.28
CA LEU A 19 -11.28 -0.65 14.30
C LEU A 19 -11.83 0.43 13.35
N ARG A 20 -11.23 1.63 13.34
CA ARG A 20 -11.57 2.69 12.36
C ARG A 20 -11.49 2.16 10.92
N HIS A 21 -10.39 1.52 10.56
CA HIS A 21 -10.20 0.98 9.20
C HIS A 21 -11.13 -0.20 8.89
N LEU A 22 -11.45 -1.05 9.85
CA LEU A 22 -12.42 -2.13 9.67
C LEU A 22 -13.83 -1.58 9.38
N LEU A 23 -14.24 -0.54 10.11
CA LEU A 23 -15.53 0.10 9.92
C LEU A 23 -15.61 0.84 8.58
N ALA A 24 -14.54 1.53 8.18
CA ALA A 24 -14.44 2.14 6.85
C ALA A 24 -14.56 1.10 5.73
N ALA A 25 -13.88 -0.05 5.87
CA ALA A 25 -13.98 -1.15 4.90
C ALA A 25 -15.41 -1.69 4.82
N LYS A 26 -16.08 -1.88 5.97
CA LYS A 26 -17.48 -2.31 6.03
C LYS A 26 -18.43 -1.32 5.36
N ALA A 27 -18.27 -0.02 5.62
CA ALA A 27 -19.10 1.02 5.04
C ALA A 27 -18.98 1.01 3.51
N ALA A 28 -17.75 0.98 2.99
CA ALA A 28 -17.48 0.85 1.57
C ALA A 28 -18.04 -0.47 0.98
N GLY A 29 -17.88 -1.59 1.69
CA GLY A 29 -18.43 -2.88 1.28
C GLY A 29 -19.96 -2.93 1.22
N LYS A 30 -20.68 -2.10 1.99
CA LYS A 30 -22.14 -1.95 1.87
C LYS A 30 -22.54 -1.25 0.57
N ARG A 31 -21.78 -0.23 0.15
CA ARG A 31 -22.04 0.54 -1.09
C ARG A 31 -21.89 -0.29 -2.36
N LEU A 32 -21.08 -1.36 -2.32
CA LEU A 32 -20.97 -2.34 -3.42
C LEU A 32 -22.28 -3.06 -3.79
N LYS A 33 -23.33 -2.98 -2.95
CA LYS A 33 -24.66 -3.52 -3.28
C LYS A 33 -25.33 -2.81 -4.45
N ASN A 34 -25.03 -1.53 -4.65
CA ASN A 34 -25.83 -0.68 -5.52
C ASN A 34 -25.35 -0.66 -6.98
N GLY A 35 -24.32 -1.43 -7.35
CA GLY A 35 -23.85 -1.58 -8.73
C GLY A 35 -23.13 -0.36 -9.33
N ASP A 36 -23.59 0.83 -8.98
CA ASP A 36 -23.29 2.12 -9.61
C ASP A 36 -22.17 2.91 -8.92
N ASP A 37 -21.78 2.51 -7.71
CA ASP A 37 -20.69 3.15 -6.97
C ASP A 37 -19.33 2.52 -7.36
N THR A 38 -18.69 3.08 -8.37
CA THR A 38 -17.36 2.69 -8.84
C THR A 38 -16.27 2.94 -7.80
N GLU A 39 -16.47 3.90 -6.89
CA GLU A 39 -15.51 4.27 -5.83
C GLU A 39 -15.62 3.39 -4.58
N ALA A 40 -16.78 2.75 -4.34
CA ALA A 40 -17.00 1.84 -3.22
C ALA A 40 -15.94 0.75 -3.11
N LEU A 41 -15.50 0.21 -4.25
CA LEU A 41 -14.46 -0.81 -4.25
C LEU A 41 -13.11 -0.24 -3.87
N HIS A 42 -12.77 0.92 -4.42
CA HIS A 42 -11.52 1.61 -4.15
C HIS A 42 -11.38 1.87 -2.65
N ASP A 43 -12.42 2.41 -2.04
CA ASP A 43 -12.44 2.73 -0.60
C ASP A 43 -12.33 1.48 0.28
N ALA A 44 -13.06 0.41 -0.06
CA ALA A 44 -12.98 -0.85 0.69
C ALA A 44 -11.54 -1.41 0.66
N ARG A 45 -10.88 -1.37 -0.49
CA ARG A 45 -9.49 -1.80 -0.66
C ARG A 45 -8.52 -0.92 0.12
N VAL A 46 -8.68 0.40 0.06
CA VAL A 46 -7.83 1.33 0.82
C VAL A 46 -7.94 1.07 2.32
N ALA A 47 -9.16 0.92 2.82
CA ALA A 47 -9.42 0.64 4.22
C ALA A 47 -8.84 -0.72 4.66
N LEU A 48 -9.03 -1.80 3.88
CA LEU A 48 -8.45 -3.11 4.17
C LEU A 48 -6.92 -3.09 4.16
N ARG A 49 -6.29 -2.36 3.24
CA ARG A 49 -4.84 -2.18 3.19
C ARG A 49 -4.32 -1.48 4.44
N ARG A 50 -4.98 -0.40 4.88
CA ARG A 50 -4.62 0.33 6.10
C ARG A 50 -4.79 -0.56 7.34
N LEU A 51 -5.93 -1.26 7.47
CA LEU A 51 -6.19 -2.24 8.53
C LEU A 51 -5.07 -3.29 8.63
N ARG A 52 -4.72 -3.94 7.51
CA ARG A 52 -3.64 -4.94 7.46
C ARG A 52 -2.30 -4.38 7.90
N SER A 53 -2.02 -3.13 7.54
CA SER A 53 -0.73 -2.53 7.82
C SER A 53 -0.59 -2.17 9.29
N VAL A 54 -1.62 -1.63 9.91
CA VAL A 54 -1.68 -1.39 11.36
C VAL A 54 -1.51 -2.70 12.12
N LEU A 55 -2.27 -3.75 11.77
CA LEU A 55 -2.16 -5.06 12.44
C LEU A 55 -0.79 -5.72 12.27
N ARG A 56 -0.06 -5.40 11.19
CA ARG A 56 1.30 -5.91 10.96
C ARG A 56 2.34 -5.09 11.71
N ALA A 57 2.18 -3.77 11.81
CA ALA A 57 3.09 -2.89 12.54
C ALA A 57 3.07 -3.22 14.04
N TYR A 58 1.89 -3.50 14.59
CA TYR A 58 1.69 -3.84 16.00
C TYR A 58 1.57 -5.35 16.24
N ALA A 59 2.20 -6.18 15.40
CA ALA A 59 1.98 -7.63 15.43
C ALA A 59 2.32 -8.26 16.79
N SER A 60 3.38 -7.79 17.46
CA SER A 60 3.85 -8.30 18.76
C SER A 60 2.82 -8.12 19.88
N CYS A 61 2.01 -7.06 19.85
CA CYS A 61 1.01 -6.77 20.89
C CYS A 61 -0.45 -7.00 20.44
N MET A 62 -0.66 -7.50 19.22
CA MET A 62 -1.99 -7.72 18.61
C MET A 62 -2.28 -9.19 18.28
N GLU A 63 -1.48 -10.14 18.75
CA GLU A 63 -1.63 -11.56 18.37
C GLU A 63 -2.98 -12.17 18.77
N ASP A 64 -3.44 -11.85 19.96
CA ASP A 64 -4.72 -12.29 20.52
C ASP A 64 -5.90 -11.51 19.95
N ALA A 65 -5.73 -10.22 19.63
CA ALA A 65 -6.75 -9.41 18.96
C ALA A 65 -6.94 -9.79 17.47
N ALA A 66 -5.86 -10.15 16.78
CA ALA A 66 -5.83 -10.47 15.36
C ALA A 66 -4.93 -11.69 15.09
N PRO A 67 -5.36 -12.91 15.42
CA PRO A 67 -4.54 -14.11 15.28
C PRO A 67 -4.28 -14.49 13.83
N LYS A 68 -3.34 -15.42 13.63
CA LYS A 68 -2.86 -15.86 12.30
C LYS A 68 -4.01 -16.19 11.33
N ARG A 69 -5.09 -16.83 11.78
CA ARG A 69 -6.29 -17.12 10.97
C ARG A 69 -6.94 -15.85 10.41
N ILE A 70 -7.14 -14.82 11.24
CA ILE A 70 -7.72 -13.53 10.81
C ILE A 70 -6.77 -12.81 9.85
N ARG A 71 -5.47 -12.79 10.18
CA ARG A 71 -4.44 -12.18 9.31
C ARG A 71 -4.42 -12.87 7.93
N ARG A 72 -4.64 -14.18 7.87
CA ARG A 72 -4.74 -14.95 6.61
C ARG A 72 -5.98 -14.55 5.81
N ARG A 73 -7.15 -14.41 6.44
CA ARG A 73 -8.39 -13.96 5.79
C ARG A 73 -8.25 -12.53 5.23
N LEU A 74 -7.70 -11.61 6.01
CA LEU A 74 -7.33 -10.27 5.54
C LEU A 74 -6.35 -10.31 4.36
N ARG A 75 -5.40 -11.25 4.39
CA ARG A 75 -4.48 -11.47 3.26
C ARG A 75 -5.20 -11.90 1.99
N ALA A 76 -6.12 -12.86 2.11
CA ALA A 76 -6.93 -13.35 0.99
C ALA A 76 -7.79 -12.23 0.39
N LEU A 77 -8.58 -11.52 1.20
CA LEU A 77 -9.41 -10.39 0.76
C LEU A 77 -8.59 -9.29 0.05
N GLY A 78 -7.42 -8.95 0.58
CA GLY A 78 -6.57 -7.96 -0.07
C GLY A 78 -5.85 -8.47 -1.32
N ARG A 79 -5.71 -9.79 -1.52
CA ARG A 79 -5.21 -10.36 -2.79
C ARG A 79 -6.31 -10.39 -3.84
N ALA A 80 -7.54 -10.72 -3.46
CA ALA A 80 -8.69 -10.71 -4.35
C ALA A 80 -8.91 -9.33 -5.00
N THR A 81 -8.59 -8.25 -4.28
CA THR A 81 -8.70 -6.86 -4.78
C THR A 81 -7.42 -6.33 -5.45
N ALA A 82 -6.30 -7.06 -5.37
CA ALA A 82 -5.02 -6.59 -5.91
C ALA A 82 -5.01 -6.63 -7.44
N ALA A 83 -5.45 -7.74 -8.05
CA ALA A 83 -5.43 -7.93 -9.50
C ALA A 83 -6.24 -6.86 -10.26
N ALA A 84 -7.44 -6.54 -9.76
CA ALA A 84 -8.30 -5.49 -10.33
C ALA A 84 -7.60 -4.12 -10.28
N ARG A 85 -7.03 -3.77 -9.12
CA ARG A 85 -6.30 -2.52 -8.94
C ARG A 85 -5.06 -2.42 -9.83
N ASP A 86 -4.27 -3.49 -9.89
CA ASP A 86 -3.03 -3.49 -10.69
C ASP A 86 -3.38 -3.23 -12.17
N THR A 87 -4.48 -3.79 -12.64
CA THR A 87 -4.94 -3.61 -14.02
C THR A 87 -5.50 -2.20 -14.27
N GLU A 88 -6.22 -1.60 -13.32
CA GLU A 88 -6.63 -0.18 -13.40
C GLU A 88 -5.44 0.76 -13.47
N VAL A 89 -4.42 0.55 -12.62
CA VAL A 89 -3.22 1.39 -12.59
C VAL A 89 -2.50 1.33 -13.93
N GLN A 90 -2.32 0.12 -14.46
CA GLN A 90 -1.68 -0.09 -15.75
C GLN A 90 -2.50 0.55 -16.88
N PHE A 91 -3.83 0.36 -16.88
CA PHE A 91 -4.71 0.95 -17.90
C PHE A 91 -4.63 2.48 -17.88
N ALA A 92 -4.72 3.10 -16.71
CA ALA A 92 -4.63 4.55 -16.54
C ALA A 92 -3.24 5.07 -16.96
N TRP A 93 -2.18 4.34 -16.65
CA TRP A 93 -0.83 4.70 -17.10
C TRP A 93 -0.71 4.69 -18.63
N VAL A 94 -1.14 3.60 -19.29
CA VAL A 94 -1.09 3.52 -20.77
C VAL A 94 -1.93 4.64 -21.41
N ALA A 95 -3.11 4.91 -20.87
CA ALA A 95 -3.99 5.99 -21.34
C ALA A 95 -3.35 7.38 -21.18
N GLY A 96 -2.63 7.61 -20.07
CA GLY A 96 -1.99 8.88 -19.74
C GLY A 96 -0.63 9.12 -20.38
N LEU A 97 -0.09 8.20 -21.19
CA LEU A 97 1.17 8.42 -21.89
C LEU A 97 1.01 9.54 -22.94
N GLU A 98 1.86 10.55 -22.89
CA GLU A 98 1.89 11.63 -23.90
C GLU A 98 2.99 11.39 -24.95
N ARG A 99 2.91 12.09 -26.10
CA ARG A 99 3.92 12.10 -27.17
C ARG A 99 4.33 10.68 -27.61
N LYS A 100 3.36 9.91 -28.09
CA LYS A 100 3.58 8.54 -28.58
C LYS A 100 4.07 8.56 -30.03
N THR A 101 5.07 7.75 -30.34
CA THR A 101 5.41 7.40 -31.73
C THR A 101 4.32 6.49 -32.32
N PRO A 102 4.22 6.33 -33.65
CA PRO A 102 3.22 5.44 -34.25
C PRO A 102 3.27 3.99 -33.73
N PRO A 103 4.44 3.35 -33.56
CA PRO A 103 4.52 2.02 -32.95
C PRO A 103 4.07 2.00 -31.49
N GLU A 104 4.44 3.00 -30.68
CA GLU A 104 3.96 3.10 -29.30
C GLU A 104 2.44 3.28 -29.22
N GLN A 105 1.83 3.97 -30.20
CA GLN A 105 0.38 4.13 -30.28
C GLN A 105 -0.32 2.80 -30.56
N ALA A 106 0.20 1.99 -31.51
CA ALA A 106 -0.27 0.64 -31.77
C ALA A 106 -0.16 -0.25 -30.50
N ALA A 107 1.01 -0.23 -29.85
CA ALA A 107 1.23 -0.97 -28.61
C ALA A 107 0.29 -0.53 -27.47
N CYS A 108 0.04 0.77 -27.31
CA CYS A 108 -0.88 1.29 -26.31
C CYS A 108 -2.32 0.80 -26.56
N GLY A 109 -2.81 0.85 -27.80
CA GLY A 109 -4.14 0.36 -28.15
C GLY A 109 -4.30 -1.14 -27.87
N TRP A 110 -3.27 -1.91 -28.21
CA TRP A 110 -3.22 -3.34 -27.92
C TRP A 110 -3.21 -3.63 -26.40
N LEU A 111 -2.38 -2.92 -25.63
CA LEU A 111 -2.32 -3.03 -24.17
C LEU A 111 -3.64 -2.65 -23.52
N GLN A 112 -4.28 -1.56 -23.94
CA GLN A 112 -5.57 -1.13 -23.38
C GLN A 112 -6.65 -2.20 -23.57
N THR A 113 -6.73 -2.81 -24.75
CA THR A 113 -7.66 -3.92 -25.03
C THR A 113 -7.39 -5.10 -24.08
N ARG A 114 -6.13 -5.54 -23.99
CA ARG A 114 -5.70 -6.64 -23.12
C ARG A 114 -6.00 -6.36 -21.63
N LEU A 115 -5.68 -5.16 -21.17
CA LEU A 115 -5.90 -4.73 -19.79
C LEU A 115 -7.40 -4.58 -19.48
N GLY A 116 -8.20 -4.10 -20.42
CA GLY A 116 -9.66 -4.04 -20.29
C GLY A 116 -10.27 -5.42 -20.00
N VAL A 117 -9.94 -6.42 -20.81
CA VAL A 117 -10.41 -7.81 -20.60
C VAL A 117 -9.99 -8.36 -19.24
N ARG A 118 -8.72 -8.16 -18.85
CA ARG A 118 -8.20 -8.61 -17.54
C ARG A 118 -8.89 -7.90 -16.38
N ARG A 119 -9.13 -6.59 -16.50
CA ARG A 119 -9.83 -5.78 -15.50
C ARG A 119 -11.22 -6.36 -15.28
N ASP A 120 -11.99 -6.53 -16.35
CA ASP A 120 -13.38 -6.97 -16.27
C ASP A 120 -13.49 -8.40 -15.70
N ALA A 121 -12.55 -9.29 -16.06
CA ALA A 121 -12.43 -10.61 -15.43
C ALA A 121 -12.10 -10.52 -13.93
N ALA A 122 -11.14 -9.69 -13.54
CA ALA A 122 -10.76 -9.50 -12.14
C ALA A 122 -11.90 -8.91 -11.30
N TYR A 123 -12.64 -7.94 -11.85
CA TYR A 123 -13.82 -7.36 -11.23
C TYR A 123 -14.93 -8.38 -11.02
N ARG A 124 -15.23 -9.22 -12.02
CA ARG A 124 -16.22 -10.31 -11.91
C ARG A 124 -15.84 -11.30 -10.83
N ALA A 125 -14.60 -11.80 -10.87
CA ALA A 125 -14.09 -12.75 -9.88
C ALA A 125 -14.19 -12.20 -8.45
N MET A 126 -13.81 -10.94 -8.26
CA MET A 126 -13.78 -10.31 -6.96
C MET A 126 -15.18 -9.99 -6.41
N ARG A 127 -16.12 -9.50 -7.25
CA ARG A 127 -17.48 -9.16 -6.81
C ARG A 127 -18.26 -10.36 -6.24
N SER A 128 -18.01 -11.57 -6.75
CA SER A 128 -18.74 -12.78 -6.38
C SER A 128 -18.73 -13.08 -4.86
N ASN A 129 -17.59 -12.92 -4.19
CA ASN A 129 -17.41 -13.36 -2.79
C ASN A 129 -16.88 -12.28 -1.84
N PHE A 130 -16.42 -11.13 -2.35
CA PHE A 130 -15.77 -10.11 -1.51
C PHE A 130 -16.67 -9.57 -0.40
N ARG A 131 -17.95 -9.33 -0.70
CA ARG A 131 -18.90 -8.74 0.27
C ARG A 131 -19.19 -9.70 1.44
N SER A 132 -19.49 -10.96 1.13
CA SER A 132 -19.79 -11.98 2.15
C SER A 132 -18.56 -12.27 3.00
N GLU A 133 -17.39 -12.39 2.40
CA GLU A 133 -16.13 -12.57 3.13
C GLU A 133 -15.79 -11.39 4.03
N LEU A 134 -15.96 -10.16 3.54
CA LEU A 134 -15.73 -8.94 4.32
C LEU A 134 -16.69 -8.83 5.52
N ALA A 135 -17.97 -9.14 5.32
CA ALA A 135 -18.95 -9.16 6.39
C ALA A 135 -18.62 -10.21 7.46
N ALA A 136 -18.26 -11.43 7.03
CA ALA A 136 -17.83 -12.49 7.94
C ALA A 136 -16.52 -12.15 8.65
N LEU A 137 -15.61 -11.42 8.01
CA LEU A 137 -14.37 -10.96 8.64
C LEU A 137 -14.67 -9.91 9.71
N GLU A 138 -15.54 -8.94 9.41
CA GLU A 138 -15.90 -7.88 10.35
C GLU A 138 -16.61 -8.43 11.58
N LYS A 139 -17.54 -9.37 11.40
CA LYS A 139 -18.23 -10.05 12.51
C LYS A 139 -17.24 -10.68 13.50
N ASP A 140 -16.19 -11.31 13.00
CA ASP A 140 -15.18 -12.00 13.82
C ASP A 140 -14.17 -11.03 14.45
N LEU A 141 -13.73 -10.01 13.72
CA LEU A 141 -12.62 -9.14 14.11
C LEU A 141 -13.08 -7.98 15.00
N ARG A 142 -14.26 -7.41 14.76
CA ARG A 142 -14.77 -6.26 15.51
C ARG A 142 -14.82 -6.47 17.03
N PRO A 143 -15.39 -7.55 17.59
CA PRO A 143 -15.45 -7.73 19.04
C PRO A 143 -14.05 -7.84 19.66
N ARG A 144 -13.09 -8.44 18.95
CA ARG A 144 -11.71 -8.59 19.41
C ARG A 144 -10.98 -7.25 19.47
N LEU A 145 -11.10 -6.44 18.43
CA LEU A 145 -10.55 -5.08 18.41
C LEU A 145 -11.20 -4.21 19.48
N ALA A 146 -12.52 -4.30 19.65
CA ALA A 146 -13.22 -3.54 20.70
C ALA A 146 -12.79 -3.96 22.11
N LYS A 147 -12.52 -5.25 22.35
CA LYS A 147 -11.96 -5.74 23.63
C LYS A 147 -10.54 -5.20 23.85
N ALA A 148 -9.67 -5.31 22.85
CA ALA A 148 -8.29 -4.81 22.91
C ALA A 148 -8.22 -3.29 23.09
N GLN A 149 -9.13 -2.53 22.50
CA GLN A 149 -9.24 -1.08 22.68
C GLN A 149 -9.58 -0.69 24.12
N ARG A 150 -10.39 -1.50 24.83
CA ARG A 150 -10.81 -1.24 26.22
C ARG A 150 -9.80 -1.70 27.27
N ALA A 151 -8.79 -2.49 26.89
CA ALA A 151 -7.82 -3.07 27.80
C ALA A 151 -6.90 -2.03 28.47
N ASP A 152 -6.81 -0.81 27.92
CA ASP A 152 -6.08 0.29 28.53
C ASP A 152 -7.03 1.35 29.13
N ARG A 153 -7.36 1.16 30.40
CA ARG A 153 -8.06 2.14 31.26
C ARG A 153 -7.11 3.11 31.95
N ARG A 154 -5.78 2.97 31.82
CA ARG A 154 -4.81 3.66 32.68
C ARG A 154 -3.92 4.67 31.97
N GLY A 155 -3.81 4.72 30.64
CA GLY A 155 -3.26 5.87 29.89
C GLY A 155 -1.79 6.23 30.15
N VAL A 156 -1.09 5.55 31.06
CA VAL A 156 0.14 6.03 31.71
C VAL A 156 1.44 5.49 31.06
N ALA A 157 1.37 4.58 30.08
CA ALA A 157 2.57 3.97 29.47
C ALA A 157 2.74 4.20 27.96
N TYR A 158 1.97 5.13 27.37
CA TYR A 158 1.88 5.29 25.92
C TYR A 158 3.16 5.82 25.27
N GLY A 159 3.77 6.87 25.82
CA GLY A 159 4.98 7.48 25.26
C GLY A 159 6.14 6.49 25.24
N ALA A 160 6.46 5.92 26.40
CA ALA A 160 7.62 5.05 26.55
C ALA A 160 7.59 3.79 25.68
N ALA A 161 6.41 3.17 25.61
CA ALA A 161 6.17 2.05 24.71
C ALA A 161 6.42 2.40 23.25
N THR A 162 5.75 3.46 22.81
CA THR A 162 5.75 3.89 21.42
C THR A 162 7.15 4.31 20.98
N GLY A 163 7.90 5.02 21.84
CA GLY A 163 9.27 5.40 21.57
C GLY A 163 10.20 4.20 21.38
N ARG A 164 10.07 3.12 22.17
CA ARG A 164 10.86 1.89 21.96
C ARG A 164 10.51 1.19 20.65
N PHE A 165 9.23 1.05 20.34
CA PHE A 165 8.80 0.47 19.06
C PHE A 165 9.28 1.30 17.87
N LEU A 166 9.24 2.62 17.99
CA LEU A 166 9.66 3.52 16.92
C LEU A 166 11.16 3.37 16.63
N LEU A 167 12.02 3.31 17.65
CA LEU A 167 13.46 3.05 17.46
C LEU A 167 13.72 1.72 16.74
N ALA A 168 13.06 0.64 17.16
CA ALA A 168 13.23 -0.67 16.54
C ALA A 168 12.84 -0.66 15.04
N HIS A 169 11.79 0.08 14.68
CA HIS A 169 11.37 0.22 13.28
C HIS A 169 12.25 1.17 12.46
N VAL A 170 12.86 2.19 13.09
CA VAL A 170 13.87 3.04 12.44
C VAL A 170 15.10 2.19 12.11
N ALA A 171 15.60 1.39 13.07
CA ALA A 171 16.73 0.50 12.85
C ALA A 171 16.44 -0.55 11.75
N ASP A 172 15.26 -1.20 11.77
CA ASP A 172 14.85 -2.14 10.71
C ASP A 172 14.81 -1.48 9.33
N LEU A 173 14.36 -0.23 9.24
CA LEU A 173 14.37 0.52 7.98
C LEU A 173 15.78 0.84 7.52
N GLU A 174 16.62 1.33 8.42
CA GLU A 174 18.01 1.68 8.13
C GLU A 174 18.81 0.46 7.63
N THR A 175 18.69 -0.69 8.30
CA THR A 175 19.31 -1.95 7.85
C THR A 175 18.86 -2.33 6.45
N ARG A 176 17.57 -2.17 6.12
CA ARG A 176 17.04 -2.49 4.79
C ARG A 176 17.46 -1.51 3.72
N LEU A 177 17.73 -0.26 4.07
CA LEU A 177 18.24 0.73 3.12
C LEU A 177 19.69 0.44 2.76
N ARG A 178 20.51 0.11 3.75
CA ARG A 178 21.92 -0.28 3.55
C ARG A 178 22.07 -1.55 2.71
N SER A 179 21.06 -2.41 2.65
CA SER A 179 21.10 -3.65 1.88
C SER A 179 20.62 -3.50 0.43
N ILE A 180 20.33 -2.29 -0.05
CA ILE A 180 19.88 -2.07 -1.44
C ILE A 180 21.10 -1.97 -2.35
N GLU A 181 21.20 -2.88 -3.31
CA GLU A 181 22.39 -3.01 -4.17
C GLU A 181 22.32 -2.14 -5.44
N GLY A 182 21.12 -1.79 -5.91
CA GLY A 182 20.98 -1.05 -7.16
C GLY A 182 19.54 -0.85 -7.62
N ALA A 183 19.39 -0.20 -8.77
CA ALA A 183 18.09 0.01 -9.41
C ALA A 183 17.36 -1.32 -9.69
N GLY A 184 18.10 -2.39 -10.02
CA GLY A 184 17.55 -3.72 -10.26
C GLY A 184 17.11 -4.50 -9.01
N ASP A 185 17.47 -4.05 -7.79
CA ASP A 185 17.17 -4.76 -6.55
C ASP A 185 15.72 -4.54 -6.10
N ARG A 186 14.79 -5.14 -6.87
CA ARG A 186 13.35 -5.09 -6.60
C ARG A 186 13.00 -5.63 -5.22
N VAL A 187 13.76 -6.61 -4.72
CA VAL A 187 13.49 -7.28 -3.45
C VAL A 187 13.87 -6.37 -2.28
N GLY A 188 15.07 -5.80 -2.29
CA GLY A 188 15.53 -4.84 -1.29
C GLY A 188 14.68 -3.58 -1.26
N LEU A 189 14.42 -2.98 -2.43
CA LEU A 189 13.53 -1.81 -2.56
C LEU A 189 12.13 -2.11 -2.00
N HIS A 190 11.57 -3.28 -2.30
CA HIS A 190 10.26 -3.69 -1.76
C HIS A 190 10.29 -3.89 -0.24
N ARG A 191 11.36 -4.49 0.29
CA ARG A 191 11.55 -4.67 1.73
C ARG A 191 11.64 -3.32 2.46
N ALA A 192 12.44 -2.38 1.94
CA ALA A 192 12.52 -1.01 2.46
C ALA A 192 11.17 -0.29 2.41
N ARG A 193 10.44 -0.41 1.29
CA ARG A 193 9.07 0.13 1.14
C ARG A 193 8.10 -0.43 2.19
N ILE A 194 8.20 -1.72 2.51
CA ILE A 194 7.38 -2.33 3.58
C ILE A 194 7.76 -1.75 4.95
N ALA A 195 9.04 -1.63 5.26
CA ALA A 195 9.50 -1.10 6.54
C ALA A 195 9.08 0.37 6.72
N GLY A 196 9.28 1.21 5.69
CA GLY A 196 8.83 2.59 5.72
C GLY A 196 7.31 2.73 5.88
N LYS A 197 6.53 1.87 5.22
CA LYS A 197 5.06 1.81 5.44
C LYS A 197 4.72 1.56 6.91
N ARG A 198 5.37 0.57 7.54
CA ARG A 198 5.15 0.29 8.97
C ARG A 198 5.47 1.51 9.81
N LEU A 199 6.63 2.13 9.59
CA LEU A 199 7.06 3.30 10.35
C LEU A 199 6.05 4.46 10.22
N ARG A 200 5.58 4.79 9.02
CA ARG A 200 4.53 5.80 8.84
C ARG A 200 3.23 5.47 9.58
N TYR A 201 2.80 4.21 9.55
CA TYR A 201 1.58 3.81 10.27
C TYR A 201 1.72 3.83 11.80
N LEU A 202 2.94 3.88 12.33
CA LEU A 202 3.19 4.17 13.74
C LEU A 202 3.11 5.67 14.03
N LEU A 203 3.60 6.51 13.11
CA LEU A 203 3.58 7.96 13.23
C LEU A 203 2.18 8.58 13.06
N GLU A 204 1.35 8.03 12.18
CA GLU A 204 0.02 8.60 11.88
C GLU A 204 -0.86 8.81 13.12
N PRO A 205 -1.02 7.83 14.03
CA PRO A 205 -1.77 8.04 15.27
C PRO A 205 -1.07 8.99 16.26
N LEU A 206 0.27 9.10 16.21
CA LEU A 206 1.03 9.99 17.10
C LEU A 206 0.85 11.44 16.70
N ALA A 207 0.64 11.73 15.42
CA ALA A 207 0.38 13.09 14.94
C ALA A 207 -0.86 13.75 15.58
N GLU A 208 -1.80 12.95 16.10
CA GLU A 208 -2.98 13.47 16.83
C GLU A 208 -2.60 14.04 18.22
N PHE A 209 -1.46 13.64 18.81
CA PHE A 209 -1.10 13.94 20.20
C PHE A 209 0.30 14.52 20.42
N GLU A 210 1.22 14.34 19.46
CA GLU A 210 2.60 14.84 19.52
C GLU A 210 2.92 15.65 18.25
N PRO A 211 2.86 17.00 18.33
CA PRO A 211 3.12 17.89 17.20
C PRO A 211 4.49 17.69 16.56
N ALA A 212 5.51 17.26 17.31
CA ALA A 212 6.84 16.97 16.78
C ALA A 212 6.85 15.83 15.74
N THR A 213 5.75 15.09 15.61
CA THR A 213 5.57 14.04 14.60
C THR A 213 5.39 14.59 13.18
N ALA A 214 4.96 15.86 13.02
CA ALA A 214 4.56 16.41 11.72
C ALA A 214 5.68 16.37 10.67
N GLY A 215 6.88 16.84 11.02
CA GLY A 215 8.06 16.83 10.13
C GLY A 215 8.48 15.42 9.70
N PRO A 216 8.77 14.51 10.66
CA PRO A 216 9.08 13.12 10.35
C PRO A 216 8.00 12.41 9.53
N LEU A 217 6.72 12.65 9.81
CA LEU A 217 5.62 12.08 9.04
C LEU A 217 5.59 12.59 7.59
N ALA A 218 5.87 13.87 7.37
CA ALA A 218 5.96 14.45 6.03
C ALA A 218 7.13 13.85 5.23
N GLU A 219 8.31 13.71 5.84
CA GLU A 219 9.45 13.05 5.18
C GLU A 219 9.16 11.58 4.87
N MET A 220 8.52 10.86 5.79
CA MET A 220 8.09 9.47 5.55
C MET A 220 7.09 9.32 4.40
N LYS A 221 6.25 10.33 4.15
CA LYS A 221 5.36 10.35 2.98
C LYS A 221 6.18 10.48 1.70
N ARG A 222 7.07 11.48 1.62
CA ARG A 222 7.97 11.68 0.48
C ARG A 222 8.80 10.44 0.17
N PHE A 223 9.39 9.82 1.19
CA PHE A 223 10.13 8.56 1.06
C PHE A 223 9.29 7.45 0.42
N GLN A 224 8.04 7.31 0.86
CA GLN A 224 7.12 6.30 0.31
C GLN A 224 6.61 6.61 -1.09
N ASP A 225 6.53 7.88 -1.44
CA ASP A 225 6.13 8.33 -2.78
C ASP A 225 7.23 8.02 -3.78
N CYS A 226 8.50 8.32 -3.45
CA CYS A 226 9.67 7.93 -4.27
C CYS A 226 9.74 6.41 -4.50
N LEU A 227 9.72 5.60 -3.42
CA LEU A 227 9.68 4.13 -3.55
C LEU A 227 8.39 3.61 -4.19
N GLY A 228 7.33 4.42 -4.20
CA GLY A 228 6.07 4.11 -4.85
C GLY A 228 6.22 4.20 -6.36
N GLN A 229 6.67 5.35 -6.82
CA GLN A 229 6.93 5.62 -8.24
C GLN A 229 7.92 4.62 -8.83
N LEU A 230 9.03 4.35 -8.12
CA LEU A 230 10.03 3.37 -8.54
C LEU A 230 9.44 1.94 -8.60
N GLY A 231 8.70 1.54 -7.57
CA GLY A 231 8.02 0.25 -7.55
C GLY A 231 7.00 0.09 -8.67
N ASP A 232 6.24 1.15 -8.96
CA ASP A 232 5.26 1.16 -10.04
C ASP A 232 5.97 1.07 -11.40
N ALA A 233 7.08 1.78 -11.60
CA ALA A 233 7.91 1.69 -12.81
C ALA A 233 8.44 0.27 -13.04
N HIS A 234 8.94 -0.42 -12.00
CA HIS A 234 9.32 -1.84 -12.12
C HIS A 234 8.17 -2.77 -12.50
N VAL A 235 6.98 -2.52 -11.96
CA VAL A 235 5.78 -3.30 -12.32
C VAL A 235 5.43 -3.07 -13.78
N ARG A 236 5.53 -1.83 -14.28
CA ARG A 236 5.30 -1.50 -15.69
C ARG A 236 6.30 -2.19 -16.60
N THR A 237 7.59 -2.11 -16.32
CA THR A 237 8.64 -2.78 -17.11
C THR A 237 8.36 -4.28 -17.22
N GLY A 238 8.08 -4.95 -16.09
CA GLY A 238 7.75 -6.39 -16.12
C GLY A 238 6.42 -6.73 -16.81
N GLU A 239 5.47 -5.79 -16.89
CA GLU A 239 4.25 -5.99 -17.69
C GLU A 239 4.54 -5.90 -19.19
N LEU A 240 5.36 -4.93 -19.59
CA LEU A 240 5.75 -4.72 -20.99
C LEU A 240 6.63 -5.87 -21.50
N GLU A 241 7.57 -6.36 -20.71
CA GLU A 241 8.39 -7.53 -21.05
C GLU A 241 7.52 -8.77 -21.29
N ARG A 242 6.56 -9.04 -20.41
CA ARG A 242 5.61 -10.15 -20.59
C ARG A 242 4.73 -9.94 -21.82
N ALA A 243 4.24 -8.72 -22.03
CA ALA A 243 3.43 -8.38 -23.20
C ALA A 243 4.20 -8.59 -24.51
N ALA A 244 5.45 -8.12 -24.58
CA ALA A 244 6.32 -8.30 -25.74
C ALA A 244 6.58 -9.79 -26.00
N GLY A 245 6.88 -10.57 -24.96
CA GLY A 245 7.04 -12.02 -25.07
C GLY A 245 5.79 -12.72 -25.63
N ASP A 246 4.61 -12.38 -25.11
CA ASP A 246 3.34 -12.97 -25.58
C ASP A 246 3.04 -12.61 -27.04
N VAL A 247 3.33 -11.37 -27.46
CA VAL A 247 3.14 -10.93 -28.84
C VAL A 247 4.15 -11.63 -29.75
N ALA A 248 5.43 -11.68 -29.37
CA ALA A 248 6.47 -12.36 -30.12
C ALA A 248 6.17 -13.86 -30.32
N LEU A 249 5.67 -14.55 -29.29
CA LEU A 249 5.29 -15.96 -29.38
C LEU A 249 4.13 -16.22 -30.36
N ARG A 250 3.18 -15.28 -30.47
CA ARG A 250 2.09 -15.37 -31.47
C ARG A 250 2.56 -14.99 -32.87
N TRP A 251 3.46 -14.02 -32.96
CA TRP A 251 3.95 -13.45 -34.20
C TRP A 251 4.95 -14.37 -34.93
N ALA A 252 5.94 -14.91 -34.21
CA ALA A 252 7.07 -15.61 -34.82
C ALA A 252 6.67 -16.78 -35.74
N PRO A 253 5.70 -17.66 -35.37
CA PRO A 253 5.28 -18.73 -36.26
C PRO A 253 4.62 -18.24 -37.55
N ALA A 254 3.83 -17.15 -37.49
CA ALA A 254 3.18 -16.57 -38.67
C ALA A 254 4.19 -15.90 -39.60
N ALA A 255 5.15 -15.16 -39.04
CA ALA A 255 6.24 -14.56 -39.81
C ALA A 255 7.08 -15.62 -40.55
N VAL A 256 7.46 -16.71 -39.88
CA VAL A 256 8.19 -17.83 -40.51
C VAL A 256 7.38 -18.48 -41.63
N ARG A 257 6.07 -18.72 -41.42
CA ARG A 257 5.20 -19.27 -42.49
C ARG A 257 5.15 -18.35 -43.70
N SER A 258 5.04 -17.04 -43.51
CA SER A 258 4.99 -16.08 -44.61
C SER A 258 6.26 -16.03 -45.48
N LEU A 259 7.42 -16.45 -44.94
CA LEU A 259 8.65 -16.60 -45.72
C LEU A 259 8.61 -17.84 -46.63
N VAL A 260 7.84 -18.86 -46.26
CA VAL A 260 7.78 -20.15 -46.96
C VAL A 260 6.58 -20.21 -47.92
N THR A 261 5.46 -19.59 -47.55
CA THR A 261 4.25 -19.53 -48.36
C THR A 261 4.09 -18.12 -48.93
N SER A 262 3.90 -17.97 -50.24
CA SER A 262 3.70 -16.67 -50.93
C SER A 262 2.42 -15.90 -50.53
N GLY A 263 1.78 -16.27 -49.42
CA GLY A 263 0.58 -15.64 -48.88
C GLY A 263 0.93 -14.51 -47.90
N SER A 264 0.30 -13.36 -48.11
CA SER A 264 0.35 -12.21 -47.21
C SER A 264 -0.54 -12.44 -45.98
N ASP A 265 -0.10 -13.30 -45.06
CA ASP A 265 -0.78 -13.48 -43.78
C ASP A 265 -0.54 -12.27 -42.87
N ARG A 266 -1.32 -11.19 -43.10
CA ARG A 266 -1.26 -9.87 -42.44
C ARG A 266 -1.77 -9.86 -40.98
N GLN A 267 -1.75 -10.98 -40.27
CA GLN A 267 -2.20 -11.03 -38.86
C GLN A 267 -1.13 -10.61 -37.85
N ALA A 268 0.10 -10.47 -38.30
CA ALA A 268 1.21 -9.93 -37.55
C ALA A 268 1.19 -8.40 -37.60
N ASP A 269 1.15 -7.73 -36.44
CA ASP A 269 1.39 -6.28 -36.35
C ASP A 269 2.79 -6.04 -35.73
N PRO A 270 3.86 -5.97 -36.54
CA PRO A 270 5.21 -5.64 -36.09
C PRO A 270 5.27 -4.34 -35.29
N ASP A 271 4.38 -3.38 -35.57
CA ASP A 271 4.38 -2.08 -34.91
C ASP A 271 3.98 -2.21 -33.43
N VAL A 272 3.11 -3.15 -33.09
CA VAL A 272 2.80 -3.47 -31.68
C VAL A 272 4.03 -3.99 -30.96
N LEU A 273 4.80 -4.90 -31.57
CA LEU A 273 5.99 -5.47 -30.91
C LEU A 273 7.10 -4.41 -30.75
N VAL A 274 7.34 -3.62 -31.80
CA VAL A 274 8.29 -2.48 -31.76
C VAL A 274 7.87 -1.45 -30.71
N GLY A 275 6.58 -1.11 -30.66
CA GLY A 275 6.04 -0.18 -29.66
C GLY A 275 6.17 -0.71 -28.23
N LEU A 276 5.95 -2.01 -28.00
CA LEU A 276 6.14 -2.62 -26.68
C LEU A 276 7.61 -2.56 -26.23
N PHE A 277 8.56 -2.80 -27.13
CA PHE A 277 9.99 -2.62 -26.84
C PHE A 277 10.33 -1.16 -26.53
N ALA A 278 9.85 -0.21 -27.33
CA ALA A 278 10.07 1.22 -27.09
C ALA A 278 9.54 1.66 -25.72
N LEU A 279 8.32 1.24 -25.36
CA LEU A 279 7.75 1.51 -24.04
C LEU A 279 8.56 0.85 -22.91
N ALA A 280 9.05 -0.38 -23.10
CA ALA A 280 9.86 -1.06 -22.09
C ALA A 280 11.20 -0.35 -21.83
N LEU A 281 11.83 0.17 -22.89
CA LEU A 281 13.03 1.00 -22.76
C LEU A 281 12.76 2.30 -22.01
N ARG A 282 11.62 2.96 -22.29
CA ARG A 282 11.20 4.16 -21.55
C ARG A 282 11.00 3.88 -20.06
N THR A 283 10.27 2.82 -19.70
CA THR A 283 10.04 2.49 -18.29
C THR A 283 11.32 2.04 -17.58
N ARG A 284 12.26 1.41 -18.29
CA ARG A 284 13.60 1.11 -17.74
C ARG A 284 14.39 2.39 -17.46
N ALA A 285 14.36 3.37 -18.36
CA ALA A 285 14.98 4.67 -18.10
C ALA A 285 14.33 5.40 -16.90
N GLU A 286 13.00 5.31 -16.76
CA GLU A 286 12.28 5.82 -15.58
C GLU A 286 12.73 5.14 -14.27
N VAL A 287 12.95 3.82 -14.29
CA VAL A 287 13.47 3.07 -13.13
C VAL A 287 14.86 3.58 -12.73
N GLU A 288 15.77 3.74 -13.69
CA GLU A 288 17.13 4.22 -13.44
C GLU A 288 17.14 5.65 -12.89
N ALA A 289 16.36 6.55 -13.52
CA ALA A 289 16.23 7.93 -13.07
C ALA A 289 15.60 8.02 -11.67
N GLY A 290 14.54 7.26 -11.43
CA GLY A 290 13.86 7.20 -10.13
C GLY A 290 14.76 6.62 -9.04
N TYR A 291 15.56 5.60 -9.35
CA TYR A 291 16.53 5.05 -8.41
C TYR A 291 17.64 6.04 -8.10
N ARG A 292 18.18 6.76 -9.09
CA ARG A 292 19.21 7.79 -8.87
C ARG A 292 18.72 8.88 -7.91
N ALA A 293 17.53 9.42 -8.14
CA ALA A 293 16.92 10.42 -7.26
C ALA A 293 16.63 9.86 -5.86
N PHE A 294 16.19 8.60 -5.76
CA PHE A 294 15.99 7.93 -4.48
C PHE A 294 17.31 7.74 -3.72
N ARG A 295 18.37 7.34 -4.43
CA ARG A 295 19.70 7.10 -3.86
C ARG A 295 20.28 8.39 -3.29
N GLU A 296 20.32 9.45 -4.09
CA GLU A 296 20.83 10.76 -3.70
C GLU A 296 20.16 11.27 -2.41
N ARG A 297 18.84 11.11 -2.33
CA ARG A 297 18.06 11.63 -1.20
C ARG A 297 18.09 10.73 0.05
N TYR A 298 18.15 9.41 -0.10
CA TYR A 298 17.85 8.48 1.00
C TYR A 298 18.87 7.37 1.25
N LEU A 299 19.80 7.10 0.31
CA LEU A 299 20.80 6.04 0.44
C LEU A 299 22.23 6.57 0.59
N ASP A 300 22.59 7.63 -0.13
CA ASP A 300 23.94 8.24 -0.01
C ASP A 300 24.16 8.81 1.40
N SER A 301 23.07 9.24 2.05
CA SER A 301 23.06 9.53 3.49
C SER A 301 21.72 9.12 4.11
N VAL A 302 21.79 8.46 5.28
CA VAL A 302 20.62 8.07 6.08
C VAL A 302 20.30 9.07 7.20
N THR A 303 20.93 10.26 7.20
CA THR A 303 20.71 11.30 8.23
C THR A 303 19.26 11.79 8.32
N TRP A 304 18.48 11.63 7.24
CA TRP A 304 17.05 11.93 7.22
C TRP A 304 16.22 11.10 8.22
N LEU A 305 16.76 9.98 8.73
CA LEU A 305 16.16 9.19 9.80
C LEU A 305 16.40 9.78 11.21
N ALA A 306 17.35 10.70 11.37
CA ALA A 306 17.72 11.22 12.69
C ALA A 306 16.55 11.90 13.44
N PRO A 307 15.67 12.70 12.79
CA PRO A 307 14.48 13.26 13.45
C PRO A 307 13.52 12.19 13.99
N LEU A 308 13.42 11.02 13.33
CA LEU A 308 12.60 9.91 13.81
C LEU A 308 13.20 9.29 15.07
N GLY A 309 14.53 9.15 15.13
CA GLY A 309 15.24 8.67 16.31
C GLY A 309 15.17 9.64 17.49
N GLN A 310 15.20 10.95 17.23
CA GLN A 310 15.01 11.99 18.25
C GLN A 310 13.58 11.98 18.81
N LEU A 311 12.57 11.91 17.94
CA LEU A 311 11.17 11.76 18.35
C LEU A 311 10.97 10.51 19.21
N ALA A 312 11.57 9.38 18.81
CA ALA A 312 11.46 8.14 19.54
C ALA A 312 12.07 8.22 20.95
N ARG A 313 13.24 8.84 21.11
CA ARG A 313 13.87 9.06 22.43
C ARG A 313 13.05 10.02 23.31
N ARG A 314 12.58 11.13 22.74
CA ARG A 314 11.69 12.06 23.45
C ARG A 314 10.42 11.36 23.96
N LEU A 315 9.82 10.48 23.16
CA LEU A 315 8.66 9.69 23.60
C LEU A 315 9.03 8.69 24.71
N GLN A 316 10.25 8.16 24.72
CA GLN A 316 10.75 7.29 25.81
C GLN A 316 10.88 8.02 27.14
N GLU A 317 11.35 9.25 27.10
CA GLU A 317 11.64 10.06 28.28
C GLU A 317 10.42 10.88 28.75
N ALA A 318 9.38 11.02 27.91
CA ALA A 318 8.19 11.78 28.24
C ALA A 318 7.42 11.16 29.43
N PRO A 319 7.10 11.95 30.47
CA PRO A 319 6.27 11.48 31.57
C PRO A 319 4.90 11.06 31.06
N ALA A 320 4.27 10.12 31.76
CA ALA A 320 2.95 9.61 31.47
C ALA A 320 1.93 10.75 31.30
N VAL A 321 1.54 11.06 30.06
CA VAL A 321 0.54 12.11 29.79
C VAL A 321 -0.85 11.57 30.17
N PRO A 322 -1.55 12.16 31.15
CA PRO A 322 -2.94 11.78 31.42
C PRO A 322 -3.81 12.14 30.21
N ARG A 323 -4.86 11.36 29.94
CA ARG A 323 -5.82 11.69 28.86
C ARG A 323 -6.32 13.12 29.04
N ARG A 324 -6.24 13.94 27.99
CA ARG A 324 -7.19 15.05 27.84
C ARG A 324 -8.59 14.42 27.76
N GLU A 325 -9.44 14.72 28.74
CA GLU A 325 -10.87 14.42 28.62
C GLU A 325 -11.39 15.08 27.34
N PRO A 326 -12.29 14.41 26.58
CA PRO A 326 -12.99 15.10 25.52
C PRO A 326 -13.69 16.30 26.16
N SER A 327 -13.33 17.51 25.71
CA SER A 327 -13.95 18.75 26.15
C SER A 327 -15.47 18.56 26.06
N LYS A 328 -16.16 18.61 27.21
CA LYS A 328 -17.62 18.58 27.24
C LYS A 328 -18.12 19.61 26.23
N PRO A 329 -19.09 19.27 25.36
CA PRO A 329 -19.70 20.27 24.50
C PRO A 329 -20.21 21.39 25.42
N ALA A 330 -19.85 22.63 25.08
CA ALA A 330 -20.32 23.81 25.80
C ALA A 330 -21.84 23.69 25.92
N LYS A 331 -22.35 23.68 27.15
CA LYS A 331 -23.78 23.77 27.40
C LYS A 331 -24.26 25.06 26.74
N THR A 332 -25.05 24.94 25.69
CA THR A 332 -25.81 26.06 25.14
C THR A 332 -26.62 26.64 26.30
N PRO A 333 -26.53 27.94 26.61
CA PRO A 333 -27.39 28.52 27.63
C PRO A 333 -28.83 28.38 27.16
N ALA A 334 -29.67 27.82 28.04
CA ALA A 334 -31.11 27.81 27.86
C ALA A 334 -31.56 29.27 27.70
N ARG A 335 -32.24 29.56 26.58
CA ARG A 335 -33.01 30.80 26.45
C ARG A 335 -34.12 30.74 27.51
N SER A 336 -33.97 31.56 28.54
CA SER A 336 -35.04 31.97 29.46
C SER A 336 -35.55 33.34 29.00
N GLY A 337 -36.87 33.45 28.80
CA GLY A 337 -37.56 34.71 28.47
C GLY A 337 -38.08 34.71 27.05
#